data_AF-C3MCB7-F1
#
_entry.id   AF-C3MCB7-F1
#
_cell.length_a   1.000
_cell.length_b   1.000
_cell.length_c   1.000
_cell.angle_alpha   90.00
_cell.angle_beta   90.00
_cell.angle_gamma   90.00
#
_symmetry.space_group_name_H-M   'P 1'
#
loop_
_entity.id
_entity.type
_entity.pdbx_description
1 polymer ?
#
loop_
_entity_poly.entity_id
_entity_poly.type
_entity_poly.pdbx_seq_one_letter_code
_entity_poly.pdbx_strand_id
1 'polypeptide(L)' 'MAIKNTNAEPEQKNPKDVHPPAERRRHVDKDSIAPPLVQPSGAKDSSEKPKVNPVTGGAM' A
#
# COMPACT_ATOMS: atom_id res chain seq x y z
N MET A 1 -7.73 11.14 -7.92
CA MET A 1 -6.55 11.20 -8.82
C MET A 1 -6.30 9.79 -9.35
N ALA A 2 -6.13 9.59 -10.66
CA ALA A 2 -5.82 8.26 -11.20
C ALA A 2 -4.31 8.02 -11.07
N ILE A 3 -3.93 6.95 -10.37
CA ILE A 3 -2.54 6.51 -10.28
C ILE A 3 -2.13 6.06 -11.68
N LYS A 4 -1.41 6.91 -12.40
CA LYS A 4 -0.83 6.54 -13.69
C LYS A 4 0.33 5.62 -13.35
N ASN A 5 0.09 4.31 -13.42
CA ASN A 5 1.15 3.32 -13.30
C ASN A 5 1.98 3.40 -14.58
N THR A 6 3.02 4.23 -14.56
CA THR A 6 3.92 4.47 -15.70
C THR A 6 4.91 3.33 -15.91
N ASN A 7 4.95 2.36 -14.99
CA ASN A 7 5.83 1.19 -15.04
C ASN A 7 5.10 -0.09 -15.48
N ALA A 8 3.89 0.04 -16.04
CA ALA A 8 3.18 -1.10 -16.60
C ALA A 8 3.85 -1.52 -17.92
N GLU A 9 4.33 -2.76 -17.96
CA GLU A 9 4.87 -3.33 -19.19
C GLU A 9 3.78 -3.41 -20.27
N PRO A 10 4.13 -3.45 -21.58
CA PRO A 10 3.14 -3.55 -22.66
C PRO A 10 2.18 -4.73 -22.50
N GLU A 11 2.65 -5.82 -21.88
CA GLU A 11 1.87 -7.03 -21.57
C GLU A 11 0.82 -6.82 -20.48
N GLN A 12 0.98 -5.78 -19.66
CA GLN A 12 0.04 -5.38 -18.61
C GLN A 12 -1.01 -4.38 -19.10
N LYS A 13 -1.00 -4.00 -20.38
CA LYS A 13 -2.04 -3.17 -20.97
C LYS A 13 -3.30 -3.98 -21.23
N ASN A 14 -4.47 -3.35 -21.05
CA ASN A 14 -5.72 -3.99 -21.42
C ASN A 14 -5.73 -4.34 -22.93
N PRO A 15 -6.13 -5.57 -23.29
CA PRO A 15 -6.36 -5.95 -24.69
C PRO A 15 -7.39 -5.03 -25.36
N LYS A 16 -7.27 -4.85 -26.68
CA LYS A 16 -8.11 -3.90 -27.46
C LYS A 16 -9.59 -4.26 -27.48
N ASP A 17 -9.88 -5.54 -27.36
CA ASP A 17 -11.19 -6.19 -27.34
C ASP A 17 -11.84 -6.19 -25.94
N VAL A 18 -11.07 -5.92 -24.89
CA VAL A 18 -11.56 -5.89 -23.51
C VAL A 18 -11.96 -4.47 -23.14
N HIS A 19 -13.25 -4.16 -23.31
CA HIS A 19 -13.83 -2.89 -22.88
C HIS A 19 -14.39 -3.01 -21.45
N PRO A 20 -14.10 -2.06 -20.55
CA PRO A 20 -14.77 -2.00 -19.26
C PRO A 20 -16.27 -1.73 -19.48
N PRO A 21 -17.16 -2.34 -18.68
CA PRO A 21 -18.60 -2.13 -18.81
C PRO A 21 -18.95 -0.64 -18.64
N ALA A 22 -19.89 -0.16 -19.47
CA ALA A 22 -20.28 1.25 -19.56
C ALA A 22 -20.72 1.85 -18.21
N GLU A 23 -21.22 0.99 -17.32
CA GLU A 23 -21.84 1.36 -16.06
C GLU A 23 -20.93 1.13 -14.83
N ARG A 24 -19.61 0.94 -15.02
CA ARG A 24 -18.68 0.93 -13.88
C ARG A 24 -18.85 2.26 -13.15
N ARG A 25 -19.52 2.24 -11.99
CA ARG A 25 -19.70 3.40 -11.11
C ARG A 25 -18.33 3.82 -10.60
N ARG A 26 -17.61 4.66 -11.37
CA ARG A 26 -16.22 5.13 -11.13
C ARG A 26 -16.03 5.96 -9.85
N HIS A 27 -17.00 5.95 -8.95
CA HIS A 27 -17.15 6.97 -7.92
C HIS A 27 -17.35 6.39 -6.51
N VAL A 28 -17.74 5.13 -6.35
CA VAL A 28 -17.98 4.57 -5.00
C VAL A 28 -16.65 4.25 -4.30
N ASP A 29 -15.68 3.71 -5.04
CA ASP A 29 -14.39 3.30 -4.45
C ASP A 29 -13.45 4.47 -4.13
N LYS A 30 -13.67 5.65 -4.72
CA LYS A 30 -12.83 6.84 -4.50
C LYS A 30 -13.04 7.45 -3.12
N ASP A 31 -14.26 7.35 -2.61
CA ASP A 31 -14.63 7.86 -1.29
C ASP A 31 -14.45 6.78 -0.20
N SER A 32 -14.26 5.52 -0.61
CA SER A 32 -14.02 4.37 0.27
C SER A 32 -12.52 4.07 0.42
N ILE A 33 -11.71 5.10 0.67
CA ILE A 33 -10.32 4.91 1.11
C ILE A 33 -10.32 5.09 2.62
N ALA A 34 -10.05 4.01 3.35
CA ALA A 34 -9.79 4.12 4.78
C ALA A 34 -8.61 5.08 4.98
N PRO A 35 -8.71 6.06 5.90
CA PRO A 35 -7.60 6.95 6.18
C PRO A 35 -6.37 6.12 6.55
N PRO A 36 -5.16 6.51 6.12
CA PRO A 36 -3.95 5.79 6.46
C PRO A 36 -3.82 5.70 7.97
N LEU A 37 -3.56 4.50 8.48
CA LEU A 37 -3.27 4.30 9.89
C LEU A 37 -1.90 4.92 10.18
N VAL A 38 -1.90 6.11 10.78
CA VAL A 38 -0.68 6.78 11.23
C VAL A 38 -0.42 6.37 12.67
N GLN A 39 0.75 5.77 12.94
CA GLN A 39 1.20 5.59 14.32
C GLN A 39 1.41 6.96 14.96
N PRO A 40 0.84 7.22 16.15
CA PRO A 40 1.03 8.49 16.84
C PRO A 40 2.52 8.73 17.12
N SER A 41 2.93 10.00 17.09
CA SER A 41 4.32 10.38 17.35
C SER A 41 4.76 9.89 18.73
N GLY A 42 5.79 9.05 18.79
CA GLY A 42 6.31 8.48 20.02
C GLY A 42 5.68 7.14 20.44
N ALA A 43 4.70 6.63 19.70
CA ALA A 43 4.25 5.26 19.87
C ALA A 43 5.34 4.30 19.36
N LYS A 44 5.90 3.50 20.27
CA LYS A 44 6.84 2.43 19.91
C LYS A 44 6.08 1.33 19.19
N ASP A 45 6.62 0.86 18.08
CA ASP A 45 6.10 -0.35 17.45
C ASP A 45 6.41 -1.54 18.36
N SER A 46 5.36 -2.23 18.84
CA SER A 46 5.54 -3.43 19.66
C SER A 46 6.22 -4.57 18.89
N SER A 47 6.24 -4.51 17.56
CA SER A 47 7.00 -5.41 16.70
C SER A 47 8.49 -5.02 16.57
N GLU A 48 8.89 -3.84 17.05
CA GLU A 48 10.29 -3.44 17.02
C GLU A 48 11.09 -4.33 17.98
N LYS A 49 12.01 -5.12 17.41
CA LYS A 49 12.87 -5.98 18.22
C LYS A 49 13.85 -5.12 19.01
N PRO A 50 14.10 -5.43 20.29
CA PRO A 50 15.11 -4.73 21.04
C PRO A 50 16.48 -4.90 20.37
N LYS A 51 17.29 -3.85 20.41
CA LYS A 51 18.67 -3.94 19.96
C LYS A 51 19.43 -4.84 20.92
N VAL A 52 19.82 -6.03 20.44
CA VAL A 52 20.55 -7.02 21.24
C VAL A 52 22.03 -6.99 20.91
N ASN A 53 22.86 -7.25 21.92
CA ASN A 53 24.26 -7.52 21.72
C ASN A 53 24.42 -8.91 21.04
N PRO A 54 25.10 -9.02 19.89
CA PRO A 54 25.24 -10.31 19.20
C PRO A 54 26.07 -11.35 19.98
N VAL A 55 26.86 -10.93 20.97
CA VAL A 55 27.72 -11.81 21.77
C VAL A 55 27.04 -12.22 23.07
N THR A 56 26.46 -11.27 23.80
CA THR A 56 25.84 -11.53 25.11
C THR A 56 24.32 -11.76 25.04
N GLY A 57 23.66 -11.47 23.93
CA GLY A 57 22.21 -11.65 23.74
C GLY A 57 21.32 -10.72 24.57
N GLY A 58 21.89 -9.93 25.48
CA GLY A 58 21.19 -8.94 26.29
C GLY A 58 20.79 -7.72 25.49
N ALA A 59 19.67 -7.10 25.88
CA ALA A 59 19.27 -5.78 25.39
C ALA A 59 20.32 -4.73 25.80
N MET A 60 20.60 -3.79 24.89
CA MET A 60 21.42 -2.61 25.16
C MET A 60 20.59 -1.46 25.73
#